data_AF-A0A7S1JHK0-F1
#
_entry.id   AF-A0A7S1JHK0-F1
#
_cell.length_a   1.000
_cell.length_b   1.000
_cell.length_c   1.000
_cell.angle_alpha   90.00
_cell.angle_beta   90.00
_cell.angle_gamma   90.00
#
_symmetry.space_group_name_H-M   'P 1'
#
loop_
_entity.id
_entity.type
_entity.pdbx_description
1 polymer ?
#
loop_
_entity_poly.entity_id
_entity_poly.type
_entity_poly.pdbx_seq_one_letter_code
_entity_poly.pdbx_strand_id
1 'polypeptide(L)'
;LAGSGSAGFADGLGPSAHFHGPADVAVDVDGTIIVCDQSNHRIRKVTADGDVTTLAGSGSRSFADAQGLGAHFNYPIGLAVDGDGNVIVADTQNNRIRKVTPDGKVTTLAGT
;
A
#
# COMPACT_ATOMS: atom_id res chain seq x y z
N LEU A 1 -9.75 12.44 -7.89
CA LEU A 1 -9.65 11.13 -8.57
C LEU A 1 -10.14 10.03 -7.67
N ALA A 2 -9.63 9.89 -6.46
CA ALA A 2 -10.11 8.91 -5.49
C ALA A 2 -10.18 9.48 -4.06
N GLY A 3 -11.06 8.93 -3.22
CA GLY A 3 -11.22 9.30 -1.82
C GLY A 3 -12.50 10.09 -1.54
N SER A 4 -13.17 9.74 -0.44
CA SER A 4 -14.38 10.42 0.05
C SER A 4 -14.11 11.71 0.86
N GLY A 5 -12.84 11.98 1.20
CA GLY A 5 -12.45 13.04 2.13
C GLY A 5 -12.67 12.70 3.61
N SER A 6 -13.26 11.54 3.93
CA SER A 6 -13.41 11.04 5.29
C SER A 6 -12.48 9.86 5.55
N ALA A 7 -11.81 9.87 6.72
CA ALA A 7 -10.94 8.78 7.12
C ALA A 7 -11.70 7.44 7.20
N GLY A 8 -11.14 6.39 6.63
CA GLY A 8 -11.73 5.05 6.65
C GLY A 8 -11.05 4.10 5.67
N PHE A 9 -11.63 2.92 5.49
CA PHE A 9 -11.14 1.92 4.54
C PHE A 9 -12.28 1.46 3.63
N ALA A 10 -12.09 1.66 2.33
CA ALA A 10 -12.89 1.03 1.29
C ALA A 10 -12.10 1.05 -0.02
N ASP A 11 -12.07 -0.07 -0.73
CA ASP A 11 -11.76 -0.12 -2.17
C ASP A 11 -12.98 0.38 -2.96
N GLY A 12 -12.76 0.86 -4.18
CA GLY A 12 -13.83 1.30 -5.07
C GLY A 12 -13.48 2.50 -5.94
N LEU A 13 -14.46 2.92 -6.74
CA LEU A 13 -14.27 4.02 -7.70
C LEU A 13 -14.48 5.39 -7.06
N GLY A 14 -13.49 6.26 -7.21
CA GLY A 14 -13.64 7.69 -6.94
C GLY A 14 -13.98 7.99 -5.47
N PRO A 15 -15.07 8.75 -5.21
CA PRO A 15 -15.50 9.07 -3.84
C PRO A 15 -15.96 7.87 -3.01
N SER A 16 -16.22 6.71 -3.61
CA SER A 16 -16.57 5.49 -2.87
C SER A 16 -15.38 4.85 -2.17
N ALA A 17 -14.15 5.18 -2.59
CA ALA A 17 -12.94 4.73 -1.92
C ALA A 17 -12.66 5.56 -0.65
N HIS A 18 -12.08 4.91 0.36
CA HIS A 18 -11.64 5.56 1.58
C HIS A 18 -10.17 5.20 1.88
N PHE A 19 -9.47 6.20 2.40
CA PHE A 19 -8.11 6.11 2.92
C PHE A 19 -8.10 6.57 4.37
N HIS A 20 -7.11 6.13 5.14
CA HIS A 20 -6.92 6.57 6.51
C HIS A 20 -5.45 6.94 6.74
N GLY A 21 -5.22 8.25 6.72
CA GLY A 21 -3.88 8.82 6.89
C GLY A 21 -2.90 8.31 5.84
N PRO A 22 -3.15 8.51 4.53
CA PRO A 22 -2.16 8.20 3.52
C PRO A 22 -0.88 8.99 3.80
N ALA A 23 0.27 8.32 3.88
CA ALA A 23 1.53 8.92 4.31
C ALA A 23 2.46 9.27 3.15
N ASP A 24 2.37 8.54 2.04
CA ASP A 24 3.25 8.70 0.88
C ASP A 24 2.60 8.12 -0.39
N VAL A 25 3.06 8.59 -1.55
CA VAL A 25 2.62 8.14 -2.88
C VAL A 25 3.78 8.06 -3.86
N ALA A 26 3.70 7.10 -4.78
CA ALA A 26 4.63 6.95 -5.91
C ALA A 26 3.83 6.57 -7.14
N VAL A 27 4.40 6.79 -8.32
CA VAL A 27 3.76 6.51 -9.60
C VAL A 27 4.57 5.45 -10.31
N ASP A 28 3.91 4.36 -10.70
CA ASP A 28 4.49 3.29 -11.50
C ASP A 28 4.61 3.73 -12.98
N VAL A 29 5.39 3.00 -13.77
CA VAL A 29 5.68 3.31 -15.19
C VAL A 29 4.42 3.36 -16.06
N ASP A 30 3.38 2.61 -15.69
CA ASP A 30 2.08 2.59 -16.37
C ASP A 30 1.15 3.75 -15.94
N GLY A 31 1.59 4.59 -15.01
CA GLY A 31 0.82 5.71 -14.46
C GLY A 31 -0.06 5.35 -13.26
N THR A 32 -0.06 4.09 -12.80
CA THR A 32 -0.75 3.69 -11.57
C THR A 32 -0.12 4.37 -10.36
N ILE A 33 -0.94 4.99 -9.52
CA ILE A 33 -0.48 5.59 -8.27
C ILE A 33 -0.51 4.54 -7.17
N ILE A 34 0.63 4.31 -6.53
CA ILE A 34 0.75 3.47 -5.33
C ILE A 34 0.67 4.37 -4.10
N VAL A 35 -0.18 4.01 -3.15
CA VAL A 35 -0.46 4.80 -1.95
C VAL A 35 -0.11 3.99 -0.70
N CYS A 36 0.64 4.61 0.20
CA CYS A 36 0.89 4.08 1.53
C CYS A 36 -0.25 4.49 2.47
N ASP A 37 -1.22 3.61 2.68
CA ASP A 37 -2.41 3.87 3.49
C ASP A 37 -2.14 3.49 4.96
N GLN A 38 -1.37 4.35 5.63
CA GLN A 38 -0.64 4.06 6.87
C GLN A 38 -1.53 3.50 7.99
N SER A 39 -2.62 4.20 8.30
CA SER A 39 -3.48 3.82 9.44
C SER A 39 -4.41 2.65 9.10
N ASN A 40 -4.58 2.37 7.81
CA ASN A 40 -5.22 1.15 7.33
C ASN A 40 -4.23 -0.01 7.13
N HIS A 41 -2.94 0.17 7.43
CA HIS A 41 -1.89 -0.85 7.35
C HIS A 41 -1.85 -1.57 5.99
N ARG A 42 -2.00 -0.80 4.91
CA ARG A 42 -2.14 -1.31 3.54
C ARG A 42 -1.34 -0.50 2.53
N ILE A 43 -0.94 -1.18 1.45
CA ILE A 43 -0.47 -0.56 0.22
C ILE A 43 -1.60 -0.65 -0.80
N ARG A 44 -2.01 0.49 -1.36
CA ARG A 44 -3.18 0.61 -2.24
C ARG A 44 -2.73 1.07 -3.63
N LYS A 45 -3.51 0.75 -4.66
CA LYS A 45 -3.35 1.25 -6.03
C LYS A 45 -4.49 2.17 -6.38
N VAL A 46 -4.20 3.20 -7.18
CA VAL A 46 -5.18 4.08 -7.79
C VAL A 46 -4.89 4.19 -9.28
N THR A 47 -5.84 3.77 -10.11
CA THR A 47 -5.72 3.92 -11.57
C THR A 47 -5.99 5.36 -12.01
N ALA A 48 -5.64 5.69 -13.26
CA ALA A 48 -5.94 7.00 -13.85
C ALA A 48 -7.45 7.33 -13.88
N ASP A 49 -8.31 6.31 -13.90
CA ASP A 49 -9.77 6.47 -13.83
C ASP A 49 -10.30 6.63 -12.39
N GLY A 50 -9.41 6.54 -11.39
CA GLY A 50 -9.74 6.69 -9.98
C GLY A 50 -10.26 5.42 -9.31
N ASP A 51 -10.05 4.24 -9.90
CA ASP A 51 -10.36 2.97 -9.23
C ASP A 51 -9.30 2.65 -8.18
N VAL A 52 -9.74 2.40 -6.95
CA VAL A 52 -8.87 2.09 -5.81
C VAL A 52 -8.98 0.63 -5.44
N THR A 53 -7.83 -0.05 -5.41
CA THR A 53 -7.73 -1.45 -4.97
C THR A 53 -6.62 -1.64 -3.94
N THR A 54 -6.74 -2.68 -3.11
CA THR A 54 -5.66 -3.07 -2.20
C THR A 54 -4.65 -3.96 -2.91
N LEU A 55 -3.38 -3.56 -2.94
CA LEU A 55 -2.28 -4.38 -3.46
C LEU A 55 -1.83 -5.41 -2.42
N ALA A 56 -1.59 -4.96 -1.19
CA ALA A 56 -1.15 -5.81 -0.10
C ALA A 56 -1.51 -5.22 1.27
N GLY A 57 -1.62 -6.10 2.28
CA GLY A 57 -1.89 -5.73 3.66
C GLY A 57 -3.28 -6.16 4.14
N SER A 58 -3.33 -6.85 5.28
CA SER A 58 -4.60 -7.31 5.87
C SER A 58 -5.41 -6.20 6.55
N GLY A 59 -4.76 -5.08 6.88
CA GLY A 59 -5.30 -4.05 7.78
C GLY A 59 -5.07 -4.29 9.26
N SER A 60 -4.36 -5.35 9.63
CA SER A 60 -3.99 -5.63 11.02
C SER A 60 -2.59 -5.10 11.29
N ARG A 61 -2.42 -4.42 12.43
CA ARG A 61 -1.12 -3.97 12.93
C ARG A 61 -0.27 -5.17 13.37
N SER A 62 0.39 -5.81 12.42
CA SER A 62 1.18 -7.04 12.64
C SER A 62 2.31 -7.15 11.62
N PHE A 63 3.01 -8.27 11.61
CA PHE A 63 4.05 -8.62 10.66
C PHE A 63 3.80 -10.00 10.07
N ALA A 64 3.74 -10.09 8.74
CA ALA A 64 3.99 -11.33 7.99
C ALA A 64 4.35 -11.00 6.55
N ASP A 65 5.30 -11.74 6.01
CA ASP A 65 5.51 -11.90 4.57
C ASP A 65 4.47 -12.91 4.04
N ALA A 66 3.74 -12.53 2.99
CA ALA A 66 2.70 -13.36 2.37
C ALA A 66 2.20 -12.70 1.07
N GLN A 67 1.25 -13.35 0.40
CA GLN A 67 0.58 -12.81 -0.78
C GLN A 67 -0.57 -11.86 -0.37
N GLY A 68 -0.62 -10.67 -0.99
CA GLY A 68 -1.75 -9.76 -0.97
C GLY A 68 -2.25 -9.44 0.44
N LEU A 69 -3.52 -9.77 0.71
CA LEU A 69 -4.16 -9.54 2.01
C LEU A 69 -3.66 -10.44 3.15
N GLY A 70 -2.91 -11.50 2.84
CA GLY A 70 -2.25 -12.33 3.85
C GLY A 70 -1.01 -11.65 4.46
N ALA A 71 -0.45 -10.64 3.79
CA ALA A 71 0.67 -9.89 4.32
C ALA A 71 0.21 -8.91 5.40
N HIS A 72 1.07 -8.65 6.38
CA HIS A 72 0.82 -7.64 7.41
C HIS A 72 1.91 -6.57 7.43
N PHE A 73 1.45 -5.33 7.61
CA PHE A 73 2.25 -4.14 7.82
C PHE A 73 1.85 -3.49 9.15
N ASN A 74 2.69 -2.60 9.64
CA ASN A 74 2.50 -1.89 10.89
C ASN A 74 2.92 -0.42 10.68
N TYR A 75 1.92 0.44 10.47
CA TYR A 75 2.11 1.85 10.12
C TYR A 75 3.21 2.08 9.05
N PRO A 76 3.06 1.52 7.84
CA PRO A 76 4.00 1.80 6.77
C PRO A 76 3.93 3.30 6.42
N ILE A 77 5.06 3.95 6.16
CA ILE A 77 5.07 5.42 5.92
C ILE A 77 5.63 5.86 4.58
N GLY A 78 6.62 5.15 4.05
CA GLY A 78 7.35 5.58 2.87
C GLY A 78 7.35 4.48 1.83
N LEU A 79 7.28 4.87 0.56
CA LEU A 79 7.34 3.94 -0.54
C LEU A 79 8.17 4.46 -1.73
N ALA A 80 8.69 3.54 -2.52
CA ALA A 80 9.32 3.82 -3.80
C ALA A 80 8.97 2.70 -4.78
N VAL A 81 8.88 3.01 -6.08
CA VAL A 81 8.60 2.03 -7.13
C VAL A 81 9.84 1.90 -8.01
N ASP A 82 10.28 0.67 -8.30
CA ASP A 82 11.37 0.40 -9.23
C ASP A 82 10.89 0.21 -10.67
N GLY A 83 11.82 0.03 -11.61
CA GLY A 83 11.49 -0.11 -13.04
C GLY A 83 10.71 -1.38 -13.42
N ASP A 84 10.64 -2.36 -12.51
CA ASP A 84 9.88 -3.59 -12.69
C ASP A 84 8.50 -3.52 -12.01
N GLY A 85 8.14 -2.34 -11.46
CA GLY A 85 6.88 -2.12 -10.74
C GLY A 85 6.87 -2.66 -9.31
N ASN A 86 8.03 -3.07 -8.75
CA ASN A 86 8.06 -3.46 -7.34
C ASN A 86 8.00 -2.24 -6.44
N VAL A 87 7.21 -2.34 -5.38
CA VAL A 87 7.09 -1.32 -4.35
C VAL A 87 8.02 -1.66 -3.18
N ILE A 88 8.98 -0.80 -2.90
CA ILE A 88 9.78 -0.84 -1.68
C ILE A 88 9.04 -0.05 -0.62
N VAL A 89 8.83 -0.64 0.56
CA VAL A 89 7.99 -0.10 1.63
C VAL A 89 8.81 -0.01 2.92
N ALA A 90 8.78 1.17 3.55
CA ALA A 90 9.22 1.34 4.93
C ALA A 90 8.09 0.92 5.88
N ASP A 91 8.16 -0.31 6.39
CA ASP A 91 7.23 -0.89 7.36
C ASP A 91 7.62 -0.48 8.78
N THR A 92 7.38 0.80 9.06
CA THR A 92 8.05 1.60 10.11
C THR A 92 7.99 0.98 11.48
N GLN A 93 6.80 0.60 11.96
CA GLN A 93 6.65 0.10 13.33
C GLN A 93 7.04 -1.38 13.45
N ASN A 94 7.28 -2.05 12.32
CA ASN A 94 7.96 -3.34 12.29
C ASN A 94 9.49 -3.20 12.08
N ASN A 95 10.04 -1.98 12.00
CA ASN A 95 11.46 -1.69 11.79
C ASN A 95 12.06 -2.43 10.57
N ARG A 96 11.29 -2.55 9.48
CA ARG A 96 11.68 -3.33 8.30
C ARG A 96 11.53 -2.56 7.00
N ILE A 97 12.38 -2.90 6.04
CA ILE A 97 12.18 -2.57 4.63
C ILE A 97 11.61 -3.80 3.94
N ARG A 98 10.45 -3.64 3.31
CA ARG A 98 9.70 -4.72 2.66
C ARG A 98 9.61 -4.43 1.16
N LYS A 99 9.48 -5.48 0.35
CA LYS A 99 9.20 -5.38 -1.07
C LYS A 99 7.85 -6.01 -1.37
N VAL A 100 7.03 -5.31 -2.15
CA VAL A 100 5.76 -5.80 -2.70
C VAL A 100 5.90 -5.87 -4.21
N THR A 101 5.74 -7.04 -4.80
CA THR A 101 5.75 -7.21 -6.26
C THR A 101 4.41 -6.74 -6.87
N PRO A 102 4.32 -6.54 -8.20
CA PRO A 102 3.06 -6.15 -8.86
C PRO A 102 1.88 -7.12 -8.63
N ASP A 103 2.15 -8.41 -8.43
CA ASP A 103 1.15 -9.44 -8.09
C ASP A 103 0.81 -9.49 -6.59
N GLY A 104 1.42 -8.64 -5.78
CA GLY A 104 1.13 -8.47 -4.36
C GLY A 104 1.93 -9.36 -3.41
N LYS A 105 3.00 -10.02 -3.87
CA LYS A 105 3.86 -10.82 -2.97
C LYS A 105 4.70 -9.91 -2.10
N VAL A 106 4.59 -10.06 -0.78
CA VAL A 106 5.38 -9.29 0.18
C VAL A 106 6.56 -10.12 0.69
N THR A 107 7.76 -9.52 0.68
CA THR A 107 8.99 -10.11 1.24
C THR A 107 9.77 -9.08 2.05
N THR A 108 10.48 -9.51 3.09
CA THR A 108 11.39 -8.65 3.85
C THR A 108 12.75 -8.55 3.16
N LEU A 109 13.22 -7.32 2.93
CA LEU A 109 14.55 -7.05 2.38
C LEU A 109 15.58 -6.75 3.47
N ALA A 110 15.17 -6.07 4.54
CA ALA A 110 16.03 -5.70 5.66
C ALA A 110 15.24 -5.45 6.95
N GLY A 111 15.90 -5.60 8.11
CA GLY A 111 15.32 -5.39 9.45
C GLY A 111 14.89 -6.70 10.16
N THR A 112 14.64 -6.62 11.47
CA THR A 112 14.25 -7.73 12.36
C THR A 112 13.31 -7.26 13.47
#